data_AF-A0A1G2K696-F1
#
_entry.id   AF-A0A1G2K696-F1
#
_cell.length_a   1.000
_cell.length_b   1.000
_cell.length_c   1.000
_cell.angle_alpha   90.00
_cell.angle_beta   90.00
_cell.angle_gamma   90.00
#
_symmetry.space_group_name_H-M   'P 1'
#
loop_
_entity.id
_entity.type
_entity.pdbx_description
1 polymer ?
#
loop_
_entity_poly.entity_id
_entity_poly.type
_entity_poly.pdbx_seq_one_letter_code
_entity_poly.pdbx_strand_id
1 'polypeptide(L)'
;MKILIALLSIVAILGLIFFFMGPSSSEPSPVAGIDINKSDLDFEVVEYFSDELQKKFVAHVGQPIEGFSPDMFLDIFPGLTPEDFDGVKAIGGYYEIRNNTIVLTEDPDSIKTSADHAITPEGMETLLGALSKRLGIPAETKGDIDRILERIGN
;
A
#
# COMPACT_ATOMS: atom_id res chain seq x y z
N MET A 1 -49.28 -45.11 -37.65
CA MET A 1 -49.38 -44.87 -36.20
C MET A 1 -48.28 -43.90 -35.79
N LYS A 2 -48.47 -42.65 -36.20
CA LYS A 2 -47.43 -41.61 -36.32
C LYS A 2 -47.08 -40.93 -34.98
N ILE A 3 -47.74 -41.33 -33.89
CA ILE A 3 -47.58 -40.75 -32.55
C ILE A 3 -46.50 -41.48 -31.74
N LEU A 4 -46.22 -42.76 -32.04
CA LEU A 4 -45.25 -43.55 -31.26
C LEU A 4 -43.79 -43.29 -31.66
N ILE A 5 -43.53 -42.90 -32.91
CA ILE A 5 -42.17 -42.52 -33.37
C ILE A 5 -41.81 -41.11 -32.88
N ALA A 6 -42.80 -40.22 -32.70
CA ALA A 6 -42.58 -38.86 -32.22
C ALA A 6 -42.13 -38.80 -30.75
N LEU A 7 -42.52 -39.78 -29.91
CA LEU A 7 -42.15 -39.80 -28.49
C LEU A 7 -40.73 -40.30 -28.22
N LEU A 8 -40.18 -41.16 -29.08
CA LEU A 8 -38.82 -41.68 -28.90
C LEU A 8 -37.73 -40.66 -29.30
N SER A 9 -38.05 -39.71 -30.19
CA SER A 9 -37.12 -38.65 -30.61
C SER A 9 -36.96 -37.55 -29.55
N ILE A 10 -37.96 -37.34 -28.68
CA ILE A 10 -37.92 -36.27 -27.67
C ILE A 10 -37.01 -36.65 -26.48
N VAL A 11 -36.93 -37.94 -26.14
CA VAL A 11 -36.09 -38.40 -25.01
C VAL A 11 -34.59 -38.36 -25.37
N ALA A 12 -34.23 -38.58 -26.65
CA ALA A 12 -32.84 -38.48 -27.10
C ALA A 12 -32.33 -37.02 -27.19
N ILE A 13 -33.21 -36.05 -27.45
CA ILE A 13 -32.83 -34.63 -27.52
C ILE A 13 -32.69 -34.02 -26.12
N LEU A 14 -33.52 -34.44 -25.15
CA LEU A 14 -33.41 -33.97 -23.76
C LEU A 14 -32.19 -34.54 -23.02
N GLY A 15 -31.73 -35.74 -23.37
CA GLY A 15 -30.50 -36.33 -22.82
C GLY A 15 -29.21 -35.64 -23.30
N LEU A 16 -29.21 -35.04 -24.48
CA LEU A 16 -28.04 -34.33 -25.01
C LEU A 16 -27.88 -32.91 -24.45
N ILE A 17 -28.99 -32.28 -24.05
CA ILE A 17 -28.98 -30.96 -23.40
C ILE A 17 -28.47 -31.07 -21.96
N PHE A 18 -28.80 -32.15 -21.25
CA PHE A 18 -28.32 -32.37 -19.88
C PHE A 18 -26.84 -32.78 -19.79
N PHE A 19 -26.22 -33.27 -20.87
CA PHE A 19 -24.80 -33.63 -20.86
C PHE A 19 -23.87 -32.45 -21.16
N PHE A 20 -24.34 -31.43 -21.90
CA PHE A 20 -23.61 -30.15 -22.05
C PHE A 20 -23.89 -29.15 -20.94
N MET A 21 -24.96 -29.36 -20.16
CA MET A 21 -25.26 -28.62 -18.94
C MET A 21 -24.86 -29.47 -17.73
N GLY A 22 -23.58 -29.84 -17.66
CA GLY A 22 -23.00 -30.29 -16.38
C GLY A 22 -23.31 -29.23 -15.31
N PRO A 23 -23.37 -29.60 -14.02
CA PRO A 23 -23.41 -28.59 -12.98
C PRO A 23 -22.22 -27.68 -13.25
N SER A 24 -22.49 -26.43 -13.62
CA SER A 24 -21.54 -25.37 -13.36
C SER A 24 -21.41 -25.42 -11.84
N SER A 25 -20.43 -26.17 -11.38
CA SER A 25 -19.63 -25.76 -10.26
C SER A 25 -19.12 -24.39 -10.67
N SER A 26 -19.95 -23.37 -10.43
CA SER A 26 -19.45 -22.17 -9.82
C SER A 26 -18.70 -22.66 -8.59
N GLU A 27 -17.43 -23.06 -8.80
CA GLU A 27 -16.44 -22.64 -7.85
C GLU A 27 -16.79 -21.17 -7.62
N PRO A 28 -17.09 -20.77 -6.37
CA PRO A 28 -17.13 -19.35 -6.11
C PRO A 28 -15.82 -18.85 -6.72
N SER A 29 -15.91 -17.97 -7.73
CA SER A 29 -14.81 -17.07 -8.05
C SER A 29 -14.23 -16.70 -6.71
N PRO A 30 -12.91 -16.85 -6.46
CA PRO A 30 -12.37 -16.52 -5.15
C PRO A 30 -13.01 -15.19 -4.84
N VAL A 31 -13.94 -15.18 -3.87
CA VAL A 31 -14.51 -13.96 -3.36
C VAL A 31 -13.22 -13.29 -3.01
N ALA A 32 -12.88 -12.24 -3.77
CA ALA A 32 -11.71 -11.47 -3.50
C ALA A 32 -11.95 -11.14 -2.04
N GLY A 33 -11.25 -11.87 -1.17
CA GLY A 33 -11.15 -11.49 0.20
C GLY A 33 -10.68 -10.08 -0.02
N ILE A 34 -11.52 -9.13 0.38
CA ILE A 34 -10.97 -7.84 0.73
C ILE A 34 -9.97 -8.25 1.79
N ASP A 35 -8.73 -8.41 1.32
CA ASP A 35 -7.61 -8.70 2.17
C ASP A 35 -7.44 -7.39 2.89
N ILE A 36 -8.19 -7.26 3.98
CA ILE A 36 -8.27 -6.11 4.86
C ILE A 36 -6.91 -5.76 5.48
N ASN A 37 -5.86 -6.48 5.10
CA ASN A 37 -4.47 -6.28 5.50
C ASN A 37 -3.51 -6.10 4.32
N LYS A 38 -3.98 -5.98 3.07
CA LYS A 38 -3.08 -5.69 1.95
C LYS A 38 -2.91 -4.18 1.83
N SER A 39 -1.73 -3.70 2.18
CA SER A 39 -1.15 -2.45 1.67
C SER A 39 -1.61 -2.21 0.22
N ASP A 40 -2.23 -1.06 -0.06
CA ASP A 40 -2.67 -0.69 -1.41
C ASP A 40 -1.46 -0.50 -2.35
N LEU A 41 -0.28 -0.26 -1.77
CA LEU A 41 0.98 -0.10 -2.50
C LEU A 41 1.73 -1.43 -2.62
N ASP A 42 2.49 -1.56 -3.70
CA ASP A 42 3.38 -2.71 -3.88
C ASP A 42 4.58 -2.61 -2.93
N PHE A 43 4.90 -3.69 -2.23
CA PHE A 43 6.01 -3.75 -1.28
C PHE A 43 7.35 -3.37 -1.93
N GLU A 44 7.62 -3.80 -3.16
CA GLU A 44 8.87 -3.47 -3.88
C GLU A 44 8.97 -1.96 -4.16
N VAL A 45 7.82 -1.32 -4.40
CA VAL A 45 7.74 0.13 -4.66
C VAL A 45 7.98 0.92 -3.38
N VAL A 46 7.39 0.49 -2.26
CA VAL A 46 7.62 1.09 -0.93
C VAL A 46 9.08 0.93 -0.49
N GLU A 47 9.65 -0.27 -0.64
CA GLU A 47 11.04 -0.55 -0.32
C GLU A 47 11.98 0.33 -1.15
N TYR A 48 11.73 0.44 -2.46
CA TYR A 48 12.52 1.32 -3.34
C TYR A 48 12.46 2.80 -2.93
N PHE A 49 11.27 3.31 -2.58
CA PHE A 49 11.10 4.67 -2.07
C PHE A 49 11.88 4.88 -0.77
N SER A 50 11.72 3.97 0.20
CA SER A 50 12.40 4.03 1.49
C SER A 50 13.91 4.06 1.32
N ASP A 51 14.46 3.15 0.50
CA ASP A 51 15.90 3.04 0.25
C ASP A 51 16.47 4.30 -0.39
N GLU A 52 15.84 4.82 -1.45
CA GLU A 52 16.37 5.98 -2.16
C GLU A 52 16.21 7.28 -1.36
N LEU A 53 15.13 7.44 -0.59
CA LEU A 53 14.96 8.57 0.33
C LEU A 53 16.05 8.56 1.42
N GLN A 54 16.24 7.42 2.09
CA GLN A 54 17.24 7.27 3.15
C GLN A 54 18.65 7.44 2.61
N LYS A 55 18.98 6.83 1.47
CA LYS A 55 20.28 6.98 0.79
C LYS A 55 20.59 8.43 0.44
N LYS A 56 19.61 9.19 -0.04
CA LYS A 56 19.76 10.63 -0.30
C LYS A 56 20.05 11.40 0.98
N PHE A 57 19.34 11.11 2.08
CA PHE A 57 19.64 11.72 3.38
C PHE A 57 21.06 11.37 3.85
N VAL A 58 21.42 10.08 3.84
CA VAL A 58 22.73 9.58 4.31
C VAL A 58 23.88 10.19 3.51
N ALA A 59 23.70 10.40 2.20
CA ALA A 59 24.71 11.05 1.37
C ALA A 59 24.98 12.51 1.76
N HIS A 60 24.01 13.21 2.37
CA HIS A 60 24.13 14.62 2.77
C HIS A 60 24.53 14.78 4.24
N VAL A 61 23.97 13.96 5.14
CA VAL A 61 24.08 14.15 6.60
C VAL A 61 24.86 13.02 7.27
N GLY A 62 24.84 11.81 6.71
CA GLY A 62 25.36 10.59 7.32
C GLY A 62 24.27 9.70 7.90
N GLN A 63 24.66 8.52 8.42
CA GLN A 63 23.74 7.51 8.95
C GLN A 63 23.26 7.85 10.36
N PRO A 64 21.94 8.03 10.59
CA PRO A 64 21.40 8.13 11.94
C PRO A 64 21.56 6.80 12.69
N ILE A 65 21.93 6.88 13.97
CA ILE A 65 22.12 5.71 14.83
C ILE A 65 20.81 5.17 15.42
N GLU A 66 19.79 6.02 15.53
CA GLU A 66 18.47 5.69 16.10
C GLU A 66 17.41 5.41 15.02
N GLY A 67 17.71 5.70 13.75
CA GLY A 67 16.76 5.66 12.64
C GLY A 67 16.39 7.06 12.13
N PHE A 68 15.45 7.12 11.22
CA PHE A 68 15.05 8.36 10.54
C PHE A 68 13.76 8.91 11.14
N SER A 69 13.74 10.21 11.47
CA SER A 69 12.55 10.92 11.92
C SER A 69 12.07 11.94 10.88
N PRO A 70 10.82 12.43 10.97
CA PRO A 70 10.28 13.44 10.07
C PRO A 70 11.13 14.71 9.95
N ASP A 71 11.59 15.24 11.08
CA ASP A 71 12.37 16.49 11.12
C ASP A 71 13.67 16.36 10.32
N MET A 72 14.32 15.18 10.38
CA MET A 72 15.52 14.89 9.59
C MET A 72 15.22 14.99 8.08
N PHE A 73 14.09 14.46 7.62
CA PHE A 73 13.74 14.56 6.21
C PHE A 73 13.32 15.98 5.82
N LEU A 74 12.57 16.70 6.66
CA LEU A 74 12.19 18.09 6.41
C LEU A 74 13.40 19.02 6.26
N ASP A 75 14.49 18.75 6.98
CA ASP A 75 15.73 19.54 6.88
C ASP A 75 16.42 19.42 5.51
N ILE A 76 16.20 18.32 4.78
CA ILE A 76 16.96 17.99 3.57
C ILE A 76 16.08 18.03 2.30
N PHE A 77 14.79 17.76 2.43
CA PHE A 77 13.86 17.69 1.30
C PHE A 77 12.89 18.88 1.34
N PRO A 78 13.21 20.01 0.67
CA PRO A 78 12.43 21.25 0.78
C PRO A 78 11.00 21.15 0.25
N GLY A 79 10.70 20.15 -0.58
CA GLY A 79 9.35 19.89 -1.07
C GLY A 79 8.49 19.01 -0.15
N LEU A 80 9.05 18.53 0.98
CA LEU A 80 8.27 17.93 2.06
C LEU A 80 7.59 19.00 2.91
N THR A 81 6.43 18.64 3.44
CA THR A 81 5.64 19.47 4.34
C THR A 81 5.30 18.68 5.60
N PRO A 82 5.07 19.32 6.76
CA PRO A 82 4.64 18.61 7.96
C PRO A 82 3.43 17.69 7.72
N GLU A 83 2.49 18.13 6.88
CA GLU A 83 1.27 17.40 6.52
C GLU A 83 1.54 16.05 5.85
N ASP A 84 2.70 15.84 5.23
CA ASP A 84 3.09 14.54 4.65
C ASP A 84 3.33 13.46 5.69
N PHE A 85 3.56 13.87 6.95
CA PHE A 85 3.86 12.98 8.06
C PHE A 85 2.65 12.68 8.93
N ASP A 86 1.46 13.20 8.60
CA ASP A 86 0.25 12.90 9.36
C ASP A 86 -0.09 11.40 9.29
N GLY A 87 -0.19 10.74 10.44
CA GLY A 87 -0.44 9.31 10.57
C GLY A 87 0.77 8.41 10.29
N VAL A 88 1.94 8.96 9.96
CA VAL A 88 3.15 8.15 9.71
C VAL A 88 3.54 7.42 10.99
N LYS A 89 3.68 6.10 10.88
CA LYS A 89 4.05 5.23 12.00
C LYS A 89 5.52 5.36 12.37
N ALA A 90 5.78 5.43 13.67
CA ALA A 90 7.10 5.38 14.28
C ALA A 90 7.20 4.22 15.28
N ILE A 91 8.40 3.90 15.76
CA ILE A 91 8.61 2.83 16.75
C ILE A 91 7.78 3.06 18.01
N GLY A 92 7.75 4.31 18.51
CA GLY A 92 7.03 4.68 19.73
C GLY A 92 5.56 5.04 19.54
N GLY A 93 5.01 4.94 18.32
CA GLY A 93 3.62 5.32 18.04
C GLY A 93 3.40 5.84 16.62
N TYR A 94 2.78 7.01 16.47
CA TYR A 94 2.54 7.63 15.17
C TYR A 94 2.59 9.14 15.26
N TYR A 95 2.88 9.79 14.13
CA TYR A 95 2.90 11.25 14.03
C TYR A 95 1.50 11.81 13.79
N GLU A 96 1.22 12.94 14.42
CA GLU A 96 0.00 13.72 14.25
C GLU A 96 0.37 15.19 14.04
N ILE A 97 -0.34 15.86 13.13
CA ILE A 97 -0.10 17.29 12.85
C ILE A 97 -1.02 18.16 13.69
N ARG A 98 -0.43 18.91 14.63
CA ARG A 98 -1.15 19.84 15.51
C ARG A 98 -0.63 21.25 15.30
N ASN A 99 -1.50 22.15 14.81
CA ASN A 99 -1.13 23.54 14.50
C ASN A 99 0.14 23.63 13.65
N ASN A 100 0.20 22.86 12.56
CA ASN A 100 1.33 22.82 11.63
C ASN A 100 2.65 22.30 12.24
N THR A 101 2.57 21.62 13.39
CA THR A 101 3.73 21.02 14.08
C THR A 101 3.56 19.51 14.12
N ILE A 102 4.64 18.78 13.84
CA ILE A 102 4.69 17.32 13.96
C ILE A 102 4.79 16.95 15.44
N VAL A 103 3.86 16.13 15.93
CA VAL A 103 3.85 15.63 17.30
C VAL A 103 3.81 14.10 17.26
N LEU A 104 4.71 13.45 17.99
CA LEU A 104 4.62 12.00 18.19
C LEU A 104 3.53 11.72 19.23
N THR A 105 2.48 11.01 18.81
CA THR A 105 1.49 10.44 19.72
C THR A 105 1.95 9.05 20.12
N GLU A 106 2.30 8.89 21.40
CA GLU A 106 2.84 7.65 21.95
C GLU A 106 1.80 6.52 21.91
N ASP A 107 2.25 5.33 21.51
CA ASP A 107 1.51 4.08 21.73
C ASP A 107 1.79 3.59 23.16
N PRO A 108 0.77 3.51 24.04
CA PRO A 108 0.97 3.13 25.45
C PRO A 108 1.48 1.69 25.62
N ASP A 109 1.31 0.84 24.61
CA ASP A 109 1.78 -0.55 24.61
C ASP A 109 3.21 -0.66 24.05
N SER A 110 3.76 0.42 23.47
CA SER A 110 5.14 0.45 23.00
C SER A 110 6.13 0.55 24.15
N ILE A 111 7.28 -0.13 24.01
CA ILE A 111 8.40 0.01 24.94
C ILE A 111 9.12 1.30 24.58
N LYS A 112 9.29 2.20 25.56
CA LYS A 112 10.07 3.44 25.36
C LYS A 112 11.54 3.13 25.15
N THR A 113 12.09 3.65 24.06
CA THR A 113 13.47 3.48 23.62
C THR A 113 14.05 4.80 23.10
N SER A 114 15.35 4.84 22.83
CA SER A 114 15.96 5.98 22.16
C SER A 114 15.53 6.09 20.68
N ALA A 115 14.93 5.04 20.12
CA ALA A 115 14.52 4.99 18.72
C ALA A 115 13.02 5.28 18.51
N ASP A 116 12.30 5.77 19.52
CA ASP A 116 10.83 5.95 19.47
C ASP A 116 10.38 6.85 18.31
N HIS A 117 11.22 7.78 17.87
CA HIS A 117 10.98 8.68 16.75
C HIS A 117 11.42 8.11 15.39
N ALA A 118 11.88 6.87 15.32
CA ALA A 118 12.25 6.27 14.04
C ALA A 118 10.99 5.83 13.29
N ILE A 119 10.85 6.29 12.05
CA ILE A 119 9.80 5.88 11.13
C ILE A 119 9.95 4.38 10.83
N THR A 120 8.86 3.63 10.93
CA THR A 120 8.85 2.19 10.63
C THR A 120 8.69 1.94 9.13
N PRO A 121 8.90 0.71 8.63
CA PRO A 121 8.58 0.37 7.24
C PRO A 121 7.13 0.71 6.84
N GLU A 122 6.16 0.44 7.71
CA GLU A 122 4.75 0.82 7.49
C GLU A 122 4.56 2.34 7.51
N GLY A 123 5.36 3.06 8.31
CA GLY A 123 5.41 4.51 8.27
C GLY A 123 5.91 5.05 6.93
N MET A 124 6.91 4.39 6.31
CA MET A 124 7.39 4.76 4.98
C MET A 124 6.33 4.54 3.89
N GLU A 125 5.54 3.48 3.99
CA GLU A 125 4.37 3.27 3.13
C GLU A 125 3.36 4.42 3.27
N THR A 126 3.05 4.79 4.52
CA THR A 126 2.11 5.88 4.83
C THR A 126 2.61 7.21 4.25
N LEU A 127 3.89 7.51 4.42
CA LEU A 127 4.54 8.70 3.85
C LEU A 127 4.45 8.70 2.32
N LEU A 128 4.77 7.57 1.68
CA LEU A 128 4.67 7.44 0.23
C LEU A 128 3.23 7.66 -0.27
N GLY A 129 2.25 7.09 0.42
CA GLY A 129 0.83 7.29 0.11
C GLY A 129 0.41 8.76 0.23
N ALA A 130 0.86 9.46 1.29
CA ALA A 130 0.61 10.88 1.49
C ALA A 130 1.21 11.73 0.36
N LEU A 131 2.48 11.46 0.00
CA LEU A 131 3.19 12.17 -1.07
C LEU A 131 2.54 11.94 -2.43
N SER A 132 2.23 10.69 -2.76
CA SER A 132 1.53 10.30 -3.99
C SER A 132 0.24 11.11 -4.16
N LYS A 133 -0.58 11.15 -3.10
CA LYS A 133 -1.84 11.88 -3.06
C LYS A 133 -1.64 13.40 -3.19
N ARG A 134 -0.71 13.99 -2.44
CA ARG A 134 -0.46 15.45 -2.44
C ARG A 134 0.10 15.93 -3.78
N LEU A 135 1.03 15.18 -4.36
CA LEU A 135 1.71 15.55 -5.60
C LEU A 135 0.91 15.16 -6.85
N GLY A 136 -0.12 14.31 -6.71
CA GLY A 136 -0.89 13.79 -7.83
C GLY A 136 -0.06 12.90 -8.75
N ILE A 137 0.93 12.19 -8.19
CA ILE A 137 1.81 11.27 -8.90
C ILE A 137 1.49 9.87 -8.34
N PRO A 138 1.10 8.89 -9.18
CA PRO A 138 0.88 7.51 -8.72
C PRO A 138 2.11 6.94 -8.01
N ALA A 139 1.94 5.87 -7.23
CA ALA A 139 3.05 5.15 -6.60
C ALA A 139 3.01 3.68 -7.00
N GLU A 140 2.98 3.43 -8.31
CA GLU A 140 2.80 2.08 -8.89
C GLU A 140 4.11 1.51 -9.45
N THR A 141 5.05 2.38 -9.80
CA THR A 141 6.32 1.97 -10.42
C THR A 141 7.50 2.72 -9.84
N LYS A 142 8.70 2.16 -9.96
CA LYS A 142 9.95 2.85 -9.58
C LYS A 142 10.13 4.19 -10.29
N GLY A 143 9.68 4.30 -11.55
CA GLY A 143 9.72 5.56 -12.29
C GLY A 143 8.78 6.63 -11.71
N ASP A 144 7.66 6.24 -11.10
CA ASP A 144 6.83 7.20 -10.38
C ASP A 144 7.48 7.64 -9.06
N ILE A 145 8.14 6.72 -8.37
CA ILE A 145 8.93 7.03 -7.17
C ILE A 145 10.04 8.02 -7.47
N ASP A 146 10.78 7.83 -8.56
CA ASP A 146 11.81 8.76 -9.00
C ASP A 146 11.24 10.17 -9.19
N ARG A 147 10.05 10.29 -9.79
CA ARG A 147 9.36 11.58 -9.97
C ARG A 147 8.93 12.18 -8.64
N ILE A 148 8.43 11.39 -7.70
CA ILE A 148 8.10 11.85 -6.34
C ILE A 148 9.36 12.38 -5.64
N LEU A 149 10.46 11.62 -5.67
CA LEU A 149 11.75 11.99 -5.06
C LEU A 149 12.33 13.27 -5.69
N GLU A 150 12.21 13.44 -7.00
CA GLU A 150 12.60 14.66 -7.70
C GLU A 150 11.76 15.87 -7.25
N ARG A 151 10.46 15.69 -7.01
CA ARG A 151 9.57 16.76 -6.56
C ARG A 151 9.82 17.23 -5.13
N ILE A 152 10.25 16.34 -4.25
CA ILE A 152 10.52 16.69 -2.84
C ILE A 152 11.96 17.15 -2.61
N GLY A 153 12.89 16.78 -3.50
CA GLY A 153 14.31 17.13 -3.40
C GLY A 153 14.74 18.41 -4.13
N ASN A 154 13.85 19.03 -4.92
CA ASN A 154 14.11 20.27 -5.68
C ASN A 154 13.36 21.47 -5.11
#